data_AF-A0A6Y3UW98-F1
#
_entry.id   AF-A0A6Y3UW98-F1
#
_cell.length_a   1.000
_cell.length_b   1.000
_cell.length_c   1.000
_cell.angle_alpha   90.00
_cell.angle_beta   90.00
_cell.angle_gamma   90.00
#
_symmetry.space_group_name_H-M   'P 1'
#
loop_
_entity.id
_entity.type
_entity.pdbx_description
1 polymer ?
#
loop_
_entity_poly.entity_id
_entity_poly.type
_entity_poly.pdbx_seq_one_letter_code
_entity_poly.pdbx_strand_id
1 'polypeptide(L)'
;LVSDILNQFKDLIENKGLWKEMWADDKKPRKEKAAQRLLFAVAYSYCKANNLDISPEADSGNGPVDFKLSQGFEQKVLVEVKLSSNGKLLHGYEKQLEIYKKGDDTERAFFVIVDIGYIGDKYQKVQQARIAAEKEGKKVSKIIHIDAQQKDSASKRI
;
A
#
# COMPACT_ATOMS: atom_id res chain seq x y z
N LEU A 1 13.55 5.47 4.36
CA LEU A 1 13.49 4.01 4.48
C LEU A 1 12.13 3.39 4.13
N VAL A 2 11.01 3.68 4.82
CA VAL A 2 9.69 3.07 4.45
C VAL A 2 9.28 3.41 3.01
N SER A 3 9.49 4.67 2.58
CA SER A 3 9.26 5.07 1.19
C SER A 3 10.12 4.27 0.20
N ASP A 4 11.35 3.92 0.59
CA ASP A 4 12.29 3.18 -0.27
C ASP A 4 11.86 1.72 -0.41
N ILE A 5 11.36 1.11 0.68
CA ILE A 5 10.74 -0.23 0.66
C ILE A 5 9.55 -0.24 -0.32
N LEU A 6 8.66 0.76 -0.22
CA LEU A 6 7.47 0.85 -1.06
C LEU A 6 7.83 1.12 -2.53
N ASN A 7 8.84 1.96 -2.79
CA ASN A 7 9.33 2.21 -4.13
C ASN A 7 10.03 0.98 -4.73
N GLN A 8 10.78 0.22 -3.94
CA GLN A 8 11.37 -1.04 -4.37
C GLN A 8 10.29 -2.08 -4.70
N PHE A 9 9.24 -2.17 -3.87
CA PHE A 9 8.11 -3.04 -4.14
C PHE A 9 7.37 -2.62 -5.42
N LYS A 10 7.13 -1.32 -5.62
CA LYS A 10 6.56 -0.76 -6.85
C LYS A 10 7.38 -1.17 -8.08
N ASP A 11 8.70 -0.99 -8.05
CA ASP A 11 9.59 -1.34 -9.16
C ASP A 11 9.59 -2.86 -9.46
N LEU A 12 9.59 -3.69 -8.42
CA LEU A 12 9.51 -5.15 -8.58
C LEU A 12 8.22 -5.57 -9.31
N ILE A 13 7.09 -4.97 -8.92
CA ILE A 13 5.79 -5.22 -9.53
C ILE A 13 5.77 -4.70 -10.97
N GLU A 14 6.08 -3.42 -11.17
CA GLU A 14 5.90 -2.74 -12.45
C GLU A 14 6.89 -3.18 -13.52
N ASN A 15 8.16 -3.35 -13.13
CA ASN A 15 9.27 -3.46 -14.07
C ASN A 15 9.97 -4.81 -14.01
N LYS A 16 9.96 -5.51 -12.86
CA LYS A 16 10.67 -6.80 -12.69
C LYS A 16 9.76 -8.02 -12.74
N GLY A 17 8.54 -7.85 -13.25
CA GLY A 17 7.63 -8.95 -13.57
C GLY A 17 6.84 -9.51 -12.38
N LEU A 18 6.98 -8.93 -11.18
CA LEU A 18 6.26 -9.40 -9.99
C LEU A 18 4.74 -9.11 -10.10
N TRP A 19 4.30 -8.26 -11.04
CA TRP A 19 2.88 -8.12 -11.38
C TRP A 19 2.22 -9.46 -11.73
N LYS A 20 2.96 -10.43 -12.28
CA LYS A 20 2.43 -11.77 -12.61
C LYS A 20 1.84 -12.46 -11.39
N GLU A 21 2.44 -12.24 -10.22
CA GLU A 21 1.96 -12.81 -8.95
C GLU A 21 0.68 -12.15 -8.43
N MET A 22 0.22 -11.05 -9.03
CA MET A 22 -1.11 -10.49 -8.76
C MET A 22 -2.22 -11.24 -9.52
N TRP A 23 -1.86 -12.19 -10.39
CA TRP A 23 -2.78 -12.97 -11.20
C TRP A 23 -2.59 -14.47 -10.91
N ALA A 24 -3.68 -15.22 -10.93
CA ALA A 24 -3.66 -16.67 -10.90
C ALA A 24 -3.47 -17.25 -12.32
N ASP A 25 -3.19 -18.54 -12.42
CA ASP A 25 -2.97 -19.22 -13.70
C ASP A 25 -4.18 -19.13 -14.63
N ASP A 26 -5.39 -19.06 -14.05
CA ASP A 26 -6.65 -18.83 -14.78
C ASP A 26 -6.89 -17.36 -15.17
N LYS A 27 -5.86 -16.51 -15.05
CA LYS A 27 -5.87 -15.07 -15.31
C LYS A 27 -6.83 -14.26 -14.45
N LYS A 28 -7.38 -14.81 -13.37
CA LYS A 28 -8.14 -14.02 -12.39
C LYS A 28 -7.19 -13.26 -11.46
N PRO A 29 -7.57 -12.06 -10.99
CA PRO A 29 -6.78 -11.36 -9.99
C PRO A 29 -6.76 -12.15 -8.68
N ARG A 30 -5.59 -12.23 -8.05
CA ARG A 30 -5.46 -12.75 -6.69
C ARG A 30 -6.04 -11.76 -5.69
N LYS A 31 -6.37 -12.27 -4.49
CA LYS A 31 -6.87 -11.44 -3.38
C LYS A 31 -5.78 -10.49 -2.87
N GLU A 32 -6.20 -9.41 -2.21
CA GLU A 32 -5.35 -8.39 -1.58
C GLU A 32 -4.24 -8.99 -0.70
N LYS A 33 -4.53 -10.13 -0.05
CA LYS A 33 -3.57 -10.91 0.75
C LYS A 33 -2.31 -11.33 -0.02
N ALA A 34 -2.39 -11.52 -1.34
CA ALA A 34 -1.21 -11.81 -2.16
C ALA A 34 -0.26 -10.60 -2.21
N ALA A 35 -0.79 -9.40 -2.48
CA ALA A 35 -0.01 -8.16 -2.46
C ALA A 35 0.61 -7.90 -1.09
N GLN A 36 -0.16 -8.08 -0.02
CA GLN A 36 0.33 -7.95 1.36
C GLN A 36 1.49 -8.92 1.65
N ARG A 37 1.35 -10.22 1.30
CA ARG A 37 2.41 -11.21 1.53
C ARG A 37 3.70 -10.89 0.77
N LEU A 38 3.59 -10.43 -0.48
CA LEU A 38 4.77 -10.03 -1.27
C LEU A 38 5.42 -8.77 -0.69
N LEU A 39 4.62 -7.76 -0.30
CA LEU A 39 5.14 -6.57 0.34
C LEU A 39 5.85 -6.94 1.66
N PHE A 40 5.28 -7.85 2.46
CA PHE A 40 5.92 -8.33 3.69
C PHE A 40 7.28 -8.96 3.41
N ALA A 41 7.41 -9.81 2.39
CA ALA A 41 8.68 -10.44 2.04
C ALA A 41 9.77 -9.40 1.70
N VAL A 42 9.42 -8.36 0.94
CA VAL A 42 10.33 -7.25 0.61
C VAL A 42 10.66 -6.43 1.87
N ALA A 43 9.63 -5.98 2.59
CA ALA A 43 9.77 -5.09 3.74
C ALA A 43 10.54 -5.75 4.89
N TYR A 44 10.28 -7.02 5.17
CA TYR A 44 10.96 -7.77 6.24
C TYR A 44 12.47 -7.83 6.02
N SER A 45 12.92 -8.08 4.78
CA SER A 45 14.34 -8.10 4.45
C SER A 45 15.00 -6.73 4.69
N TYR A 46 14.35 -5.64 4.28
CA TYR A 46 14.84 -4.29 4.52
C TYR A 46 14.87 -3.95 6.01
N CYS A 47 13.80 -4.25 6.74
CA CYS A 47 13.70 -3.98 8.17
C CYS A 47 14.80 -4.71 8.95
N LYS A 48 14.99 -6.00 8.67
CA LYS A 48 16.05 -6.80 9.29
C LYS A 48 17.44 -6.23 9.04
N ALA A 49 17.72 -5.79 7.81
CA ALA A 49 19.02 -5.23 7.44
C ALA A 49 19.28 -3.84 8.07
N ASN A 50 18.24 -3.12 8.49
CA ASN A 50 18.34 -1.72 8.95
C ASN A 50 17.90 -1.54 10.41
N ASN A 51 17.76 -2.62 11.18
CA ASN A 51 17.31 -2.60 12.57
C ASN A 51 15.98 -1.85 12.77
N LEU A 52 14.99 -2.17 11.93
CA LEU A 52 13.60 -1.73 12.08
C LEU A 52 12.72 -2.90 12.50
N ASP A 53 11.67 -2.59 13.25
CA ASP A 53 10.59 -3.53 13.52
C ASP A 53 9.51 -3.46 12.42
N ILE A 54 8.90 -4.60 12.12
CA ILE A 54 7.72 -4.70 11.26
C ILE A 54 6.73 -5.70 11.86
N SER A 55 5.51 -5.21 12.10
CA SER A 55 4.40 -5.99 12.61
C SER A 55 3.29 -6.06 11.56
N PRO A 56 3.08 -7.21 10.88
CA PRO A 56 1.92 -7.42 10.02
C PRO A 56 0.65 -7.60 10.85
N GLU A 57 -0.50 -7.17 10.31
CA GLU A 57 -1.82 -7.30 10.96
C GLU A 57 -1.84 -6.77 12.40
N ALA A 58 -1.16 -5.65 12.64
CA ALA A 58 -1.09 -5.05 13.96
C ALA A 58 -2.45 -4.45 14.34
N ASP A 59 -2.99 -4.86 15.49
CA ASP A 59 -4.28 -4.39 15.98
C ASP A 59 -4.11 -3.61 17.30
N SER A 60 -4.52 -2.35 17.29
CA SER A 60 -4.56 -1.45 18.44
C SER A 60 -5.97 -1.30 19.04
N GLY A 61 -6.87 -2.25 18.76
CA GLY A 61 -8.24 -2.31 19.26
C GLY A 61 -9.29 -1.77 18.27
N ASN A 62 -8.89 -1.36 17.07
CA ASN A 62 -9.78 -0.85 16.02
C ASN A 62 -9.74 -1.71 14.74
N GLY A 63 -9.24 -2.93 14.85
CA GLY A 63 -8.98 -3.83 13.75
C GLY A 63 -7.56 -3.71 13.22
N PRO A 64 -7.08 -4.73 12.50
CA PRO A 64 -5.69 -4.81 12.09
C PRO A 64 -5.39 -3.85 10.93
N VAL A 65 -4.32 -3.07 11.06
CA VAL A 65 -3.66 -2.43 9.91
C VAL A 65 -2.73 -3.42 9.23
N ASP A 66 -2.57 -3.32 7.91
CA ASP A 66 -1.77 -4.30 7.16
C ASP A 66 -0.32 -4.40 7.66
N PHE A 67 0.34 -3.25 7.83
CA PHE A 67 1.69 -3.20 8.41
C PHE A 67 1.89 -1.98 9.30
N LYS A 68 2.55 -2.21 10.44
CA LYS A 68 3.21 -1.19 11.23
C LYS A 68 4.71 -1.39 11.14
N LEU A 69 5.43 -0.35 10.74
CA LEU A 69 6.90 -0.30 10.77
C LEU A 69 7.34 0.68 11.84
N SER A 70 8.39 0.36 12.60
CA SER A 70 8.87 1.27 13.64
C SER A 70 10.37 1.25 13.88
N GLN A 71 10.86 2.37 14.39
CA GLN A 71 12.17 2.49 15.04
C GLN A 71 11.96 3.06 16.44
N GLY A 72 11.51 2.19 17.36
CA GLY A 72 11.04 2.60 18.68
C GLY A 72 9.67 3.29 18.64
N PHE A 73 9.24 3.79 19.79
CA PHE A 73 7.87 4.27 19.98
C PHE A 73 7.55 5.53 19.17
N GLU A 74 8.43 6.54 19.16
CA GLU A 74 8.14 7.83 18.51
C GLU A 74 8.10 7.77 16.97
N GLN A 75 8.74 6.75 16.38
CA GLN A 75 8.93 6.62 14.94
C GLN A 75 8.14 5.43 14.38
N LYS A 76 6.82 5.49 14.49
CA LYS A 76 5.88 4.54 13.86
C LYS A 76 5.41 5.04 12.49
N VAL A 77 5.27 4.14 11.51
CA VAL A 77 4.67 4.39 10.21
C VAL A 77 3.72 3.25 9.88
N LEU A 78 2.51 3.58 9.46
CA LEU A 78 1.52 2.60 9.02
C LEU A 78 1.53 2.45 7.50
N VAL A 79 1.24 1.26 7.02
CA VAL A 79 1.02 0.98 5.60
C VAL A 79 -0.27 0.20 5.48
N GLU A 80 -1.21 0.72 4.67
CA GLU A 80 -2.45 0.05 4.31
C GLU A 80 -2.44 -0.25 2.82
N VAL A 81 -2.67 -1.51 2.44
CA VAL A 81 -2.67 -1.97 1.06
C VAL A 81 -4.10 -2.18 0.60
N LYS A 82 -4.42 -1.69 -0.60
CA LYS A 82 -5.70 -1.94 -1.26
C LYS A 82 -5.51 -2.32 -2.72
N LEU A 83 -6.23 -3.33 -3.18
CA LEU A 83 -6.35 -3.60 -4.62
C LEU A 83 -7.25 -2.55 -5.28
N SER A 84 -6.99 -2.23 -6.56
CA SER A 84 -7.87 -1.33 -7.31
C SER A 84 -9.27 -1.89 -7.52
N SER A 85 -9.51 -3.20 -7.33
CA SER A 85 -10.86 -3.78 -7.32
C SER A 85 -11.66 -3.43 -6.06
N ASN A 86 -11.03 -2.91 -5.01
CA ASN A 86 -11.73 -2.50 -3.80
C ASN A 86 -12.69 -1.33 -4.09
N GLY A 87 -13.97 -1.49 -3.73
CA GLY A 87 -15.00 -0.47 -3.93
C GLY A 87 -14.96 0.67 -2.91
N LYS A 88 -14.15 0.53 -1.86
CA LYS A 88 -14.09 1.44 -0.70
C LYS A 88 -12.75 2.15 -0.56
N LEU A 89 -12.00 2.36 -1.66
CA LEU A 89 -10.68 3.04 -1.60
C LEU A 89 -10.74 4.40 -0.91
N LEU A 90 -11.72 5.25 -1.27
CA LEU A 90 -11.89 6.57 -0.67
C LEU A 90 -12.16 6.47 0.84
N HIS A 91 -13.08 5.58 1.24
CA HIS A 91 -13.40 5.36 2.64
C HIS A 91 -12.21 4.81 3.44
N GLY A 92 -11.46 3.88 2.85
CA GLY A 92 -10.23 3.34 3.44
C GLY A 92 -9.20 4.45 3.72
N TYR A 93 -9.03 5.37 2.76
CA TYR A 93 -8.12 6.49 2.90
C TYR A 93 -8.59 7.54 3.93
N GLU A 94 -9.85 7.98 3.87
CA GLU A 94 -10.35 9.09 4.70
C GLU A 94 -10.76 8.69 6.12
N LYS A 95 -11.11 7.42 6.35
CA LYS A 95 -11.69 6.96 7.63
C LYS A 95 -10.85 5.88 8.26
N GLN A 96 -10.67 4.76 7.57
CA GLN A 96 -10.01 3.59 8.15
C GLN A 96 -8.57 3.91 8.55
N LEU A 97 -7.80 4.53 7.65
CA LEU A 97 -6.39 4.86 7.91
C LEU A 97 -6.24 5.88 9.05
N GLU A 98 -7.16 6.84 9.17
CA GLU A 98 -7.18 7.82 10.26
C GLU A 98 -7.45 7.18 11.62
N ILE A 99 -8.32 6.17 11.67
CA ILE A 99 -8.58 5.39 12.89
C ILE A 99 -7.32 4.65 13.33
N TYR A 100 -6.62 3.99 12.39
CA TYR A 100 -5.37 3.27 12.71
C TYR A 100 -4.26 4.20 13.18
N LYS A 101 -4.08 5.34 12.51
CA LYS A 101 -3.12 6.38 12.93
C LYS A 101 -3.35 6.82 14.38
N LYS A 102 -4.61 7.04 14.76
CA LYS A 102 -4.97 7.40 16.14
C LYS A 102 -4.71 6.26 17.12
N GLY A 103 -5.03 5.01 16.76
CA GLY A 103 -4.82 3.84 17.61
C GLY A 103 -3.33 3.51 17.85
N ASP A 104 -2.47 3.84 16.90
CA ASP A 104 -1.04 3.59 16.95
C ASP A 104 -0.19 4.84 17.22
N ASP A 105 -0.76 5.90 17.79
CA ASP A 105 -0.12 7.20 18.10
C ASP A 105 0.85 7.67 17.00
N THR A 106 0.38 7.73 15.76
CA THR A 106 1.20 8.21 14.64
C THR A 106 0.40 8.96 13.60
N GLU A 107 0.98 10.03 13.08
CA GLU A 107 0.43 10.79 11.95
C GLU A 107 0.98 10.34 10.59
N ARG A 108 1.87 9.35 10.58
CA ARG A 108 2.60 8.92 9.38
C ARG A 108 2.01 7.63 8.85
N ALA A 109 1.47 7.68 7.64
CA ALA A 109 1.00 6.50 6.95
C ALA A 109 1.18 6.56 5.42
N PHE A 110 1.19 5.38 4.82
CA PHE A 110 1.13 5.18 3.38
C PHE A 110 -0.14 4.39 3.03
N PHE A 111 -0.85 4.87 2.02
CA PHE A 111 -1.96 4.17 1.38
C PHE A 111 -1.49 3.65 0.02
N VAL A 112 -1.33 2.34 -0.08
CA VAL A 112 -0.76 1.67 -1.25
C VAL A 112 -1.89 1.08 -2.08
N ILE A 113 -2.04 1.58 -3.30
CA ILE A 113 -3.03 1.11 -4.27
C ILE A 113 -2.32 0.23 -5.30
N VAL A 114 -2.59 -1.07 -5.26
CA VAL A 114 -2.11 -2.02 -6.27
C VAL A 114 -3.17 -2.17 -7.36
N ASP A 115 -2.86 -1.63 -8.52
CA ASP A 115 -3.79 -1.51 -9.62
C ASP A 115 -3.76 -2.72 -10.55
N ILE A 116 -4.82 -3.50 -10.47
CA ILE A 116 -5.08 -4.69 -11.28
C ILE A 116 -6.09 -4.40 -12.41
N GLY A 117 -6.26 -3.13 -12.81
CA GLY A 117 -7.10 -2.74 -13.96
C GLY A 117 -8.52 -2.31 -13.62
N TYR A 118 -8.82 -2.09 -12.33
CA TYR A 118 -10.17 -1.73 -11.85
C TYR A 118 -10.23 -0.37 -11.16
N ILE A 119 -9.24 0.51 -11.42
CA ILE A 119 -9.08 1.75 -10.66
C ILE A 119 -10.14 2.81 -11.01
N GLY A 120 -10.51 2.94 -12.29
CA GLY A 120 -11.48 3.94 -12.75
C GLY A 120 -11.21 5.35 -12.21
N ASP A 121 -12.26 6.05 -11.79
CA ASP A 121 -12.18 7.38 -11.17
C ASP A 121 -11.78 7.36 -9.68
N LYS A 122 -11.65 6.17 -9.07
CA LYS A 122 -11.40 6.03 -7.63
C LYS A 122 -10.05 6.63 -7.23
N TYR A 123 -9.03 6.49 -8.08
CA TYR A 123 -7.74 7.14 -7.82
C TYR A 123 -7.89 8.66 -7.73
N GLN A 124 -8.61 9.28 -8.67
CA GLN A 124 -8.83 10.72 -8.65
C GLN A 124 -9.59 11.18 -7.40
N LYS A 125 -10.60 10.41 -6.96
CA LYS A 125 -11.33 10.69 -5.72
C LYS A 125 -10.41 10.66 -4.49
N VAL A 126 -9.55 9.65 -4.36
CA VAL A 126 -8.58 9.56 -3.25
C VAL A 126 -7.57 10.72 -3.32
N GLN A 127 -7.08 11.06 -4.51
CA GLN A 127 -6.17 12.19 -4.69
C GLN A 127 -6.83 13.53 -4.32
N GLN A 128 -8.09 13.75 -4.73
CA GLN A 128 -8.85 14.95 -4.38
C GLN A 128 -9.07 15.06 -2.87
N ALA A 129 -9.39 13.95 -2.20
CA ALA A 129 -9.51 13.91 -0.73
C ALA A 129 -8.18 14.29 -0.05
N ARG A 130 -7.04 13.76 -0.53
CA ARG A 130 -5.72 14.15 -0.04
C ARG A 130 -5.49 15.66 -0.20
N ILE A 131 -5.75 16.20 -1.39
CA ILE A 131 -5.53 17.62 -1.71
C ILE A 131 -6.43 18.51 -0.84
N ALA A 132 -7.69 18.13 -0.63
CA ALA A 132 -8.61 18.88 0.23
C ALA A 132 -8.11 18.92 1.68
N ALA A 133 -7.72 17.77 2.24
CA ALA A 133 -7.16 17.70 3.59
C ALA A 133 -5.84 18.49 3.73
N GLU A 134 -4.98 18.47 2.71
CA GLU A 134 -3.73 19.24 2.67
C GLU A 134 -4.00 20.76 2.67
N LYS A 135 -5.02 21.22 1.93
CA LYS A 135 -5.47 22.64 1.94
C LYS A 135 -6.03 23.08 3.29
N GLU A 136 -6.59 22.16 4.06
CA GLU A 136 -7.05 22.39 5.42
C GLU A 136 -5.91 22.35 6.47
N GLY A 137 -4.66 22.16 6.04
CA GLY A 137 -3.50 22.11 6.93
C GLY A 137 -3.35 20.79 7.69
N LYS A 138 -4.07 19.73 7.29
CA LYS A 138 -3.96 18.41 7.92
C LYS A 138 -2.69 17.69 7.47
N LYS A 139 -2.14 16.85 8.34
CA LYS A 139 -1.09 15.89 7.97
C LYS A 139 -1.72 14.77 7.15
N VAL A 140 -1.34 14.68 5.89
CA VAL A 140 -1.91 13.71 4.95
C VAL A 140 -1.03 12.48 4.78
N SER A 141 -1.67 11.33 4.65
CA SER A 141 -1.01 10.07 4.31
C SER A 141 -0.50 10.11 2.87
N LYS A 142 0.66 9.51 2.61
CA LYS A 142 1.21 9.41 1.25
C LYS A 142 0.46 8.34 0.48
N ILE A 143 0.21 8.58 -0.82
CA ILE A 143 -0.44 7.61 -1.70
C ILE A 143 0.61 7.04 -2.65
N ILE A 144 0.71 5.72 -2.72
CA ILE A 144 1.57 5.01 -3.67
C ILE A 144 0.67 4.21 -4.61
N HIS A 145 0.65 4.57 -5.88
CA HIS A 145 -0.03 3.81 -6.92
C HIS A 145 0.96 2.88 -7.62
N ILE A 146 0.61 1.61 -7.75
CA ILE A 146 1.43 0.54 -8.33
C ILE A 146 0.65 -0.13 -9.46
N ASP A 147 1.11 -0.04 -10.69
CA ASP A 147 0.52 -0.70 -11.85
C ASP A 147 0.89 -2.19 -11.90
N ALA A 148 -0.08 -3.04 -11.59
CA ALA A 148 0.03 -4.50 -11.61
C ALA A 148 -0.89 -5.14 -12.67
N GLN A 149 -1.34 -4.37 -13.67
CA GLN A 149 -2.15 -4.88 -14.76
C GLN A 149 -1.43 -5.98 -15.54
N GLN A 150 -2.20 -6.85 -16.19
CA GLN A 150 -1.61 -7.83 -17.09
C GLN A 150 -0.86 -7.12 -18.22
N LYS A 151 0.40 -7.51 -18.39
CA LYS A 151 1.29 -6.91 -19.39
C LYS A 151 1.52 -7.89 -20.54
N ASP A 152 1.30 -7.44 -21.77
CA ASP A 152 1.77 -8.17 -22.95
C ASP A 152 3.28 -8.35 -22.92
N SER A 153 3.78 -9.37 -23.63
CA SER A 153 5.22 -9.57 -23.80
C SER A 153 5.84 -8.35 -24.47
N ALA A 154 7.11 -8.07 -24.16
CA ALA A 154 7.84 -6.95 -24.76
C ALA A 154 7.80 -7.00 -26.30
N SER A 155 7.90 -8.20 -26.88
CA SER A 155 7.81 -8.43 -28.33
C SER A 155 6.47 -8.08 -28.98
N LYS A 156 5.39 -7.92 -28.20
CA LYS A 156 4.07 -7.51 -28.71
C LYS A 156 3.79 -6.02 -28.50
N ARG A 157 4.67 -5.33 -27.77
CA ARG A 157 4.54 -3.91 -27.39
C ARG A 157 5.41 -2.99 -28.23
N ILE A 158 6.29 -3.58 -29.05
CA ILE A 158 7.21 -2.93 -29.97
C ILE A 158 6.74 -3.23 -31.39
#